data_AF-A0A535BXJ2-F1
#
_entry.id   AF-A0A535BXJ2-F1
#
_cell.length_a   1.000
_cell.length_b   1.000
_cell.length_c   1.000
_cell.angle_alpha   90.00
_cell.angle_beta   90.00
_cell.angle_gamma   90.00
#
_symmetry.space_group_name_H-M   'P 1'
#
loop_
_entity.id
_entity.type
_entity.pdbx_description
1 polymer ?
#
loop_
_entity_poly.entity_id
_entity_poly.type
_entity_poly.pdbx_seq_one_letter_code
_entity_poly.pdbx_strand_id
1 'polypeptide(L)'
;MAAVLAIGAVLSVVGLVLLLNLFGAGDYAIRTVTSRYLGTLPPGFAASKRGFRIYAVLVLAVGILCLGLAATSWLLPLAAGLLVIGAISFGVASMDAIAGEVETARSHKG
;
A
#
# COMPACT_ATOMS: atom_id res chain seq x y z
N MET A 1 -19.52 11.71 1.56
CA MET A 1 -19.33 10.83 0.39
C MET A 1 -18.32 11.37 -0.61
N ALA A 2 -18.42 12.64 -1.05
CA ALA A 2 -17.45 13.23 -1.99
C ALA A 2 -15.98 13.17 -1.50
N ALA A 3 -15.74 13.46 -0.23
CA ALA A 3 -14.39 13.37 0.35
C ALA A 3 -13.83 11.92 0.32
N VAL A 4 -14.64 10.93 0.67
CA VAL A 4 -14.24 9.51 0.66
C VAL A 4 -13.92 9.03 -0.75
N LEU A 5 -14.72 9.44 -1.74
CA LEU A 5 -14.47 9.18 -3.15
C LEU A 5 -13.13 9.80 -3.59
N ALA A 6 -12.89 11.07 -3.24
CA ALA A 6 -11.66 11.78 -3.59
C ALA A 6 -10.43 11.11 -2.97
N ILE A 7 -10.49 10.75 -1.68
CA ILE A 7 -9.42 10.02 -0.98
C ILE A 7 -9.19 8.67 -1.65
N GLY A 8 -10.26 7.91 -1.92
CA GLY A 8 -10.16 6.61 -2.59
C GLY A 8 -9.50 6.70 -3.95
N ALA A 9 -9.92 7.67 -4.77
CA ALA A 9 -9.35 7.91 -6.10
C ALA A 9 -7.86 8.27 -6.02
N VAL A 10 -7.48 9.19 -5.13
CA VAL A 10 -6.08 9.59 -4.93
C VAL A 10 -5.23 8.41 -4.48
N LEU A 11 -5.68 7.65 -3.47
CA LEU A 11 -4.94 6.49 -2.97
C LEU A 11 -4.83 5.38 -4.01
N SER A 12 -5.87 5.14 -4.80
CA SER A 12 -5.80 4.15 -5.89
C SER A 12 -4.82 4.58 -6.98
N VAL A 13 -4.81 5.85 -7.37
CA VAL A 13 -3.85 6.38 -8.36
C VAL A 13 -2.43 6.29 -7.82
N VAL A 14 -2.18 6.76 -6.59
CA VAL A 14 -0.86 6.70 -5.95
C VAL A 14 -0.40 5.26 -5.80
N GLY A 15 -1.26 4.36 -5.31
CA GLY A 15 -0.97 2.95 -5.17
C GLY A 15 -0.58 2.30 -6.50
N LEU A 16 -1.31 2.58 -7.59
CA LEU A 16 -0.97 2.08 -8.93
C LEU A 16 0.34 2.66 -9.46
N VAL A 17 0.56 3.97 -9.32
CA VAL A 17 1.80 4.64 -9.74
C VAL A 17 3.01 4.01 -9.03
N LEU A 18 2.92 3.80 -7.72
CA LEU A 18 3.99 3.19 -6.93
C LEU A 18 4.16 1.70 -7.25
N LEU A 19 3.06 0.94 -7.39
CA LEU A 19 3.09 -0.50 -7.64
C LEU A 19 3.67 -0.85 -9.01
N LEU A 20 3.28 -0.09 -10.04
CA LEU A 20 3.75 -0.26 -11.42
C LEU A 20 5.05 0.51 -11.68
N ASN A 21 5.57 1.23 -10.68
CA ASN A 21 6.76 2.07 -10.79
C ASN A 21 6.68 3.03 -12.00
N LEU A 22 5.51 3.65 -12.21
CA LEU A 22 5.30 4.55 -13.34
C LEU A 22 6.29 5.71 -13.25
N PHE A 23 7.00 5.97 -14.35
CA PHE A 23 8.05 6.99 -14.44
C PHE A 23 9.18 6.84 -13.40
N GLY A 24 9.38 5.64 -12.85
CA GLY A 24 10.39 5.40 -11.81
C GLY A 24 10.00 5.94 -10.42
N ALA A 25 8.74 6.30 -10.20
CA ALA A 25 8.28 6.88 -8.94
C ALA A 25 8.52 5.98 -7.72
N GLY A 26 8.35 4.65 -7.88
CA GLY A 26 8.62 3.68 -6.83
C GLY A 26 10.11 3.59 -6.50
N ASP A 27 10.97 3.48 -7.53
CA ASP A 27 12.42 3.46 -7.32
C ASP A 27 12.93 4.78 -6.71
N TYR A 28 12.37 5.92 -7.11
CA TYR A 28 12.67 7.22 -6.53
C TYR A 28 12.28 7.29 -5.06
N ALA A 29 11.07 6.84 -4.72
CA ALA A 29 10.59 6.78 -3.34
C ALA A 29 11.45 5.84 -2.49
N ILE A 30 11.86 4.69 -3.02
CA ILE A 30 12.77 3.77 -2.32
C ILE A 30 14.08 4.47 -1.99
N ARG A 31 14.73 5.09 -2.99
CA ARG A 31 16.04 5.74 -2.83
C ARG A 31 15.99 6.96 -1.91
N THR A 32 14.91 7.73 -1.98
CA THR A 32 14.82 9.04 -1.33
C THR A 32 14.20 8.95 0.07
N VAL A 33 13.28 8.01 0.27
CA VAL A 33 12.48 7.91 1.51
C VAL A 33 12.81 6.64 2.27
N THR A 34 12.56 5.46 1.71
CA THR A 34 12.56 4.21 2.51
C THR A 34 13.96 3.65 2.78
N SER A 35 14.95 4.01 1.97
CA SER A 35 16.34 3.59 2.13
C SER A 35 17.15 4.50 3.07
N ARG A 36 16.53 5.53 3.66
CA ARG A 36 17.19 6.44 4.61
C ARG A 36 16.99 5.96 6.04
N TYR A 37 18.00 6.23 6.88
CA TYR A 37 17.87 6.05 8.33
C TYR A 37 16.87 7.06 8.89
N LEU A 38 16.00 6.59 9.77
CA LEU A 38 15.09 7.42 10.55
C LEU A 38 15.68 7.60 11.94
N GLY A 39 16.60 8.57 12.06
CA GLY A 39 17.40 8.74 13.26
C GLY A 39 18.31 7.53 13.50
N THR A 40 18.03 6.75 14.53
CA THR A 40 18.77 5.53 14.87
C THR A 40 18.16 4.25 14.28
N LEU A 41 16.97 4.33 13.67
CA LEU A 41 16.36 3.16 13.03
C LEU A 41 16.95 2.94 11.63
N PRO A 42 17.45 1.72 11.34
CA PRO A 42 17.89 1.36 10.00
C PRO A 42 16.71 1.25 9.03
N PRO A 43 16.97 1.30 7.72
CA PRO A 43 15.97 1.07 6.69
C PRO A 43 15.23 -0.26 6.88
N GLY A 44 13.90 -0.22 6.90
CA GLY A 44 13.03 -1.39 7.09
C GLY A 44 12.77 -2.18 5.81
N PHE A 45 11.80 -3.10 5.86
CA PHE A 45 11.44 -3.96 4.72
C PHE A 45 11.06 -3.17 3.46
N ALA A 46 10.44 -2.00 3.63
CA ALA A 46 10.07 -1.08 2.56
C ALA A 46 11.27 -0.51 1.77
N ALA A 47 12.51 -0.66 2.26
CA ALA A 47 13.73 -0.30 1.52
C ALA A 47 14.04 -1.30 0.38
N SER A 48 13.45 -2.49 0.41
CA SER A 48 13.60 -3.49 -0.64
C SER A 48 12.53 -3.33 -1.73
N LYS A 49 12.85 -3.71 -2.97
CA LYS A 49 11.87 -3.72 -4.08
C LYS A 49 10.64 -4.59 -3.77
N ARG A 50 10.86 -5.74 -3.11
CA ARG A 50 9.78 -6.65 -2.73
C ARG A 50 8.88 -6.03 -1.68
N GLY A 51 9.46 -5.49 -0.59
CA GLY A 51 8.69 -4.87 0.48
C GLY A 51 7.95 -3.62 0.01
N PHE A 52 8.59 -2.77 -0.78
CA PHE A 52 7.94 -1.58 -1.33
C PHE A 52 6.70 -1.92 -2.17
N ARG A 53 6.76 -2.98 -2.99
CA ARG A 53 5.60 -3.44 -3.77
C ARG A 53 4.45 -3.87 -2.85
N ILE A 54 4.73 -4.56 -1.75
CA ILE A 54 3.70 -4.98 -0.78
C ILE A 54 3.05 -3.75 -0.13
N TYR A 55 3.84 -2.75 0.27
CA TYR A 55 3.30 -1.49 0.78
C TYR A 55 2.49 -0.71 -0.28
N ALA A 56 2.89 -0.72 -1.55
CA ALA A 56 2.10 -0.13 -2.62
C ALA A 56 0.74 -0.84 -2.81
N VAL A 57 0.70 -2.18 -2.67
CA VAL A 57 -0.55 -2.95 -2.65
C VAL A 57 -1.42 -2.53 -1.46
N LEU A 58 -0.85 -2.31 -0.27
CA LEU A 58 -1.61 -1.83 0.89
C LEU A 58 -2.26 -0.47 0.62
N VAL A 59 -1.50 0.49 0.06
CA VAL A 59 -2.03 1.81 -0.31
C VAL A 59 -3.18 1.67 -1.33
N LEU A 60 -3.00 0.84 -2.35
CA LEU A 60 -4.02 0.56 -3.36
C LEU A 60 -5.28 -0.09 -2.75
N ALA A 61 -5.10 -1.07 -1.86
CA ALA A 61 -6.19 -1.77 -1.19
C ALA A 61 -7.04 -0.82 -0.34
N VAL A 62 -6.40 0.11 0.39
CA VAL A 62 -7.11 1.17 1.13
C VAL A 62 -7.87 2.09 0.16
N GLY A 63 -7.28 2.48 -0.97
CA GLY A 63 -7.98 3.24 -2.01
C GLY A 63 -9.22 2.53 -2.54
N ILE A 64 -9.11 1.23 -2.84
CA ILE A 64 -10.22 0.38 -3.29
C ILE A 64 -11.32 0.29 -2.23
N LEU A 65 -10.97 0.14 -0.95
CA LEU A 65 -11.95 0.14 0.15
C LEU A 65 -12.71 1.47 0.25
N CYS A 66 -12.01 2.60 0.12
CA CYS A 66 -12.65 3.92 0.10
C CYS A 66 -13.58 4.08 -1.12
N LEU A 67 -13.16 3.62 -2.29
CA LEU A 67 -14.00 3.63 -3.50
C LEU A 67 -15.24 2.74 -3.33
N GLY A 68 -15.08 1.55 -2.75
CA GLY A 68 -16.18 0.64 -2.43
C GLY A 68 -17.17 1.28 -1.45
N LEU A 69 -16.67 1.92 -0.38
CA LEU A 69 -17.49 2.64 0.58
C LEU A 69 -18.26 3.79 -0.08
N ALA A 70 -17.62 4.57 -0.95
CA ALA A 70 -18.30 5.64 -1.69
C ALA A 70 -19.38 5.11 -2.65
N ALA A 71 -19.11 3.97 -3.31
CA ALA A 71 -20.04 3.31 -4.23
C ALA A 71 -21.32 2.80 -3.57
N THR A 72 -21.34 2.61 -2.23
CA THR A 72 -22.55 2.19 -1.50
C THR A 72 -23.74 3.14 -1.70
N SER A 73 -23.47 4.41 -2.04
CA SER A 73 -24.51 5.43 -2.25
C SER A 73 -25.20 5.38 -3.61
N TRP A 74 -24.66 4.63 -4.59
CA TRP A 74 -25.21 4.62 -5.96
C TRP A 74 -25.16 3.26 -6.67
N LEU A 75 -24.31 2.31 -6.27
CA LEU A 75 -24.22 0.99 -6.90
C LEU A 75 -23.74 -0.10 -5.92
N LEU A 76 -24.68 -0.71 -5.19
CA LEU A 76 -24.40 -1.71 -4.15
C LEU A 76 -23.60 -2.95 -4.62
N PRO A 77 -23.87 -3.57 -5.78
CA PRO A 77 -23.10 -4.74 -6.21
C PRO A 77 -21.61 -4.42 -6.45
N LEU A 78 -21.32 -3.26 -7.05
CA LEU A 78 -19.95 -2.78 -7.25
C LEU A 78 -19.29 -2.49 -5.90
N ALA A 79 -20.00 -1.81 -5.00
CA ALA A 79 -19.52 -1.50 -3.66
C ALA A 79 -19.10 -2.78 -2.90
N ALA A 80 -19.96 -3.80 -2.90
CA ALA A 80 -19.67 -5.09 -2.27
C ALA A 80 -18.41 -5.75 -2.87
N GLY A 81 -18.29 -5.79 -4.19
CA GLY A 81 -17.11 -6.35 -4.87
C GLY A 81 -15.82 -5.63 -4.51
N LEU A 82 -15.82 -4.29 -4.55
CA LEU A 82 -14.67 -3.48 -4.17
C LEU A 82 -14.29 -3.66 -2.70
N LEU A 83 -15.27 -3.69 -1.80
CA LEU A 83 -15.02 -3.89 -0.36
C LEU A 83 -14.39 -5.27 -0.08
N VAL A 84 -14.91 -6.33 -0.71
CA VAL A 84 -14.36 -7.68 -0.54
C VAL A 84 -12.94 -7.79 -1.10
N ILE A 85 -12.71 -7.31 -2.33
CA ILE A 85 -11.38 -7.37 -2.96
C ILE A 85 -10.36 -6.52 -2.18
N GLY A 86 -10.76 -5.31 -1.77
CA GLY A 86 -9.93 -4.42 -0.97
C GLY A 86 -9.57 -5.06 0.37
N ALA A 87 -10.53 -5.66 1.08
CA ALA A 87 -10.32 -6.29 2.37
C ALA A 87 -9.39 -7.51 2.28
N ILE A 88 -9.59 -8.39 1.29
CA ILE A 88 -8.74 -9.57 1.08
C ILE A 88 -7.32 -9.13 0.73
N SER A 89 -7.17 -8.20 -0.22
CA SER A 89 -5.87 -7.68 -0.64
C SER A 89 -5.12 -7.03 0.51
N PHE A 90 -5.83 -6.23 1.33
CA PHE A 90 -5.26 -5.61 2.52
C PHE A 90 -4.81 -6.64 3.55
N GLY A 91 -5.64 -7.65 3.82
CA GLY A 91 -5.31 -8.72 4.76
C GLY A 91 -4.04 -9.47 4.36
N VAL A 92 -3.99 -9.97 3.11
CA VAL A 92 -2.82 -10.71 2.59
C VAL A 92 -1.56 -9.83 2.60
N ALA A 93 -1.64 -8.62 2.04
CA ALA A 93 -0.50 -7.72 1.99
C ALA A 93 -0.02 -7.29 3.38
N SER A 94 -0.91 -7.17 4.36
CA SER A 94 -0.54 -6.85 5.75
C SER A 94 0.25 -8.01 6.38
N MET A 95 -0.20 -9.25 6.17
CA MET A 95 0.52 -10.43 6.67
C MET A 95 1.92 -10.52 6.05
N ASP A 96 2.03 -10.30 4.73
CA ASP A 96 3.30 -10.30 4.02
C ASP A 96 4.24 -9.16 4.48
N ALA A 97 3.70 -7.97 4.72
CA ALA A 97 4.45 -6.83 5.23
C ALA A 97 5.01 -7.11 6.63
N ILE A 98 4.17 -7.61 7.54
CA ILE A 98 4.59 -7.96 8.90
C ILE A 98 5.67 -9.05 8.88
N ALA A 99 5.48 -10.11 8.09
CA ALA A 99 6.47 -11.17 7.96
C ALA A 99 7.81 -10.61 7.42
N GLY A 100 7.77 -9.73 6.42
CA GLY A 100 8.95 -9.09 5.86
C GLY A 100 9.67 -8.15 6.84
N GLU A 101 8.93 -7.37 7.63
CA GLU A 101 9.50 -6.52 8.67
C GLU A 101 10.14 -7.33 9.79
N VAL A 102 9.52 -8.44 10.20
CA VAL A 102 10.09 -9.36 11.21
C VAL A 102 11.41 -9.96 10.72
N GLU A 103 11.46 -10.41 9.47
CA GLU A 103 12.68 -10.97 8.88
C GLU A 103 13.80 -9.91 8.77
N THR A 104 13.44 -8.71 8.32
CA THR A 104 14.37 -7.58 8.21
C THR A 104 14.93 -7.21 9.58
N ALA A 105 14.09 -7.14 10.62
CA ALA A 105 14.53 -6.84 11.98
C ALA A 105 15.43 -7.93 12.59
N ARG A 106 15.22 -9.20 12.25
CA ARG A 106 16.08 -10.31 12.69
C ARG A 106 17.46 -10.24 12.05
N SER A 107 17.53 -9.92 10.75
CA SER A 107 18.80 -9.77 10.04
C SER A 107 19.70 -8.66 10.59
N HIS A 108 19.15 -7.66 11.28
CA HIS A 108 19.93 -6.59 11.91
C HIS A 108 20.44 -6.94 13.32
N LYS A 109 19.94 -8.02 13.93
CA LYS A 109 20.30 -8.46 15.28
C LYS A 109 21.33 -9.60 15.31
N GLY A 110 21.49 -10.31 14.19
CA GLY A 110 22.50 -11.34 13.99
C GLY A 110 23.78 -10.76 13.42
#